data_AF-A0A9W5X0J6-F1
#
_entry.id   AF-A0A9W5X0J6-F1
#
_cell.length_a   1.000
_cell.length_b   1.000
_cell.length_c   1.000
_cell.angle_alpha   90.00
_cell.angle_beta   90.00
_cell.angle_gamma   90.00
#
_symmetry.space_group_name_H-M   'P 1'
#
loop_
_entity.id
_entity.type
_entity.pdbx_description
1 polymer ?
#
loop_
_entity_poly.entity_id
_entity_poly.type
_entity_poly.pdbx_seq_one_letter_code
_entity_poly.pdbx_strand_id
1 'polypeptide(L)'
;MALDLSAGEYAVFDRVATRVWHRLISEPPSRSSATEFAEMLGAELPVVEHDTLVFSEAQIRDGRLTRSPPPRPGGPARPVPRLPAFVGCAWWFRLRADQLLKRSFAEAYRVMAVPAAHISEPRMSLAAVLARFGTAENLYPSRRAPLDCLPRSLALTRFLRCAGWPADHVIGVRLFPFEAHAWVEVDDAPVYERSDIGDIYTVIHRQP
;
A
#
# COMPACT_ATOMS: atom_id res chain seq x y z
N MET A 1 -8.02 -3.10 14.75
CA MET A 1 -7.35 -4.27 14.11
C MET A 1 -6.08 -3.77 13.45
N ALA A 2 -4.98 -4.49 13.57
CA ALA A 2 -3.75 -4.26 12.80
C ALA A 2 -3.52 -5.45 11.87
N LEU A 3 -3.19 -5.20 10.61
CA LEU A 3 -2.86 -6.21 9.60
C LEU A 3 -1.37 -6.14 9.28
N ASP A 4 -0.63 -7.20 9.58
CA ASP A 4 0.74 -7.37 9.12
C ASP A 4 0.72 -7.94 7.71
N LEU A 5 0.96 -7.08 6.73
CA LEU A 5 1.00 -7.46 5.32
C LEU A 5 2.20 -8.36 4.97
N SER A 6 3.26 -8.36 5.78
CA SER A 6 4.45 -9.17 5.53
C SER A 6 4.27 -10.62 5.99
N ALA A 7 3.56 -10.81 7.11
CA ALA A 7 3.24 -12.12 7.68
C ALA A 7 1.87 -12.66 7.24
N GLY A 8 0.98 -11.81 6.73
CA GLY A 8 -0.40 -12.19 6.39
C GLY A 8 -1.29 -12.42 7.62
N GLU A 9 -0.89 -11.92 8.78
CA GLU A 9 -1.60 -12.08 10.05
C GLU A 9 -2.29 -10.79 10.45
N TYR A 10 -3.40 -10.90 11.20
CA TYR A 10 -4.06 -9.75 11.79
C TYR A 10 -4.22 -9.91 13.30
N ALA A 11 -4.11 -8.79 14.02
CA ALA A 11 -4.40 -8.69 15.44
C ALA A 11 -5.69 -7.88 15.64
N VAL A 12 -6.61 -8.42 16.44
CA VAL A 12 -7.80 -7.70 16.88
C VAL A 12 -7.51 -7.10 18.24
N PHE A 13 -7.75 -5.81 18.37
CA PHE A 13 -7.57 -5.07 19.61
C PHE A 13 -8.95 -4.81 20.23
N ASP A 14 -9.01 -4.80 21.56
CA ASP A 14 -10.18 -4.28 22.25
C ASP A 14 -10.30 -2.75 22.04
N ARG A 15 -11.35 -2.14 22.60
CA ARG A 15 -11.61 -0.70 22.43
C ARG A 15 -10.50 0.19 22.97
N VAL A 16 -9.90 -0.17 24.11
CA VAL A 16 -8.86 0.63 24.75
C VAL A 16 -7.57 0.50 23.95
N ALA A 17 -7.15 -0.73 23.65
CA ALA A 17 -5.99 -1.02 22.83
C ALA A 17 -6.09 -0.40 21.42
N THR A 18 -7.29 -0.36 20.82
CA THR A 18 -7.51 0.32 19.54
C THR A 18 -7.26 1.83 19.63
N ARG A 19 -7.67 2.48 20.73
CA ARG A 19 -7.45 3.92 20.95
C ARG A 19 -5.97 4.23 21.22
N VAL A 20 -5.31 3.42 22.05
CA VAL A 20 -3.87 3.52 22.31
C VAL A 20 -3.09 3.33 21.01
N TRP A 21 -3.45 2.32 20.20
CA TRP A 21 -2.87 2.10 18.88
C TRP A 21 -3.00 3.34 17.98
N HIS A 22 -4.20 3.91 17.88
CA HIS A 22 -4.43 5.10 17.05
C HIS A 22 -3.58 6.28 17.49
N ARG A 23 -3.43 6.47 18.82
CA ARG A 23 -2.55 7.49 19.39
C ARG A 23 -1.08 7.27 19.01
N LEU A 24 -0.60 6.04 19.09
CA LEU A 24 0.81 5.69 18.81
C LEU A 24 1.21 5.90 17.35
N ILE A 25 0.28 5.75 16.41
CA ILE A 25 0.55 5.92 14.96
C ILE A 25 0.25 7.33 14.44
N SER A 26 -0.35 8.19 15.27
CA SER A 26 -0.64 9.59 14.91
C SER A 26 0.58 10.49 15.17
N GLU A 27 0.53 11.74 14.69
CA GLU A 27 1.57 12.76 14.92
C GLU A 27 2.06 12.83 16.38
N PRO A 28 3.33 13.24 16.61
CA PRO A 28 3.95 13.12 17.93
C PRO A 28 3.10 13.82 19.00
N PRO A 29 2.63 13.08 20.02
CA PRO A 29 1.70 13.63 20.98
C PRO A 29 2.36 14.73 21.81
N SER A 30 1.75 15.91 21.84
CA SER A 30 2.08 16.96 22.82
C SER A 30 1.65 16.55 24.23
N ARG A 31 2.17 17.18 25.28
CA ARG A 31 1.70 16.94 26.66
C ARG A 31 0.19 17.20 26.83
N SER A 32 -0.35 18.23 26.18
CA SER A 32 -1.80 18.53 26.24
C SER A 32 -2.64 17.40 25.66
N SER A 33 -2.18 16.78 24.56
CA SER A 33 -2.87 15.64 23.95
C SER A 33 -2.91 14.42 24.88
N ALA A 34 -1.94 14.27 25.79
CA ALA A 34 -1.90 13.14 26.73
C ALA A 34 -2.94 13.26 27.82
N THR A 35 -3.11 14.46 28.37
CA THR A 35 -4.14 14.75 29.37
C THR A 35 -5.54 14.55 28.80
N GLU A 36 -5.84 15.11 27.62
CA GLU A 36 -7.13 14.94 26.95
C GLU A 36 -7.48 13.47 26.69
N PHE A 37 -6.48 12.67 26.33
CA PHE A 37 -6.66 11.24 26.10
C PHE A 37 -6.92 10.45 27.39
N ALA A 38 -6.25 10.84 28.49
CA ALA A 38 -6.51 10.25 29.80
C ALA A 38 -7.93 10.55 30.29
N GLU A 39 -8.39 11.79 30.10
CA GLU A 39 -9.78 12.20 30.37
C GLU A 39 -10.78 11.41 29.52
N MET A 40 -10.52 11.24 28.22
CA MET A 40 -11.36 10.44 27.33
C MET A 40 -11.48 8.96 27.76
N LEU A 41 -10.42 8.42 28.37
CA LEU A 41 -10.43 7.06 28.91
C LEU A 41 -11.02 6.98 30.32
N GLY A 42 -11.28 8.11 30.98
CA GLY A 42 -11.72 8.15 32.36
C GLY A 42 -10.67 7.61 33.34
N ALA A 43 -9.38 7.77 33.01
CA ALA A 43 -8.25 7.23 33.75
C ALA A 43 -7.23 8.32 34.10
N GLU A 44 -6.40 8.06 35.12
CA GLU A 44 -5.35 9.00 35.51
C GLU A 44 -4.20 9.00 34.51
N LEU A 45 -3.63 10.18 34.24
CA LEU A 45 -2.54 10.35 33.28
C LEU A 45 -1.33 9.41 33.52
N PRO A 46 -0.83 9.21 34.75
CA PRO A 46 0.30 8.31 34.99
C PRO A 46 -0.01 6.84 34.63
N VAL A 47 -1.25 6.39 34.86
CA VAL A 47 -1.69 5.04 34.51
C VAL A 47 -1.75 4.89 32.99
N VAL A 48 -2.33 5.88 32.30
CA VAL A 48 -2.44 5.88 30.84
C VAL A 48 -1.07 5.93 30.18
N GLU A 49 -0.13 6.73 30.70
CA GLU A 49 1.24 6.76 30.21
C GLU A 49 1.95 5.42 30.40
N HIS A 50 1.82 4.80 31.57
CA HIS A 50 2.40 3.48 31.85
C HIS A 50 1.82 2.40 30.93
N ASP A 51 0.49 2.30 30.83
CA ASP A 51 -0.17 1.30 29.99
C ASP A 51 0.13 1.51 28.51
N THR A 52 0.23 2.77 28.06
CA THR A 52 0.64 3.09 26.69
C THR A 52 2.07 2.64 26.41
N LEU A 53 2.99 2.84 27.36
CA LEU A 53 4.37 2.36 27.25
C LEU A 53 4.40 0.83 27.17
N VAL A 54 3.78 0.14 28.13
CA VAL A 54 3.73 -1.34 28.17
C VAL A 54 3.12 -1.91 26.90
N PHE A 55 2.00 -1.34 26.44
CA PHE A 55 1.36 -1.74 25.19
C PHE A 55 2.31 -1.52 24.00
N SER A 56 2.95 -0.35 23.88
CA SER A 56 3.87 -0.06 22.79
C SER A 56 5.08 -1.01 22.75
N GLU A 57 5.64 -1.35 23.91
CA GLU A 57 6.76 -2.29 24.02
C GLU A 57 6.37 -3.71 23.61
N ALA A 58 5.17 -4.15 23.99
CA ALA A 58 4.62 -5.42 23.54
C ALA A 58 4.44 -5.43 22.01
N GLN A 59 3.88 -4.36 21.42
CA GLN A 59 3.69 -4.28 19.97
C GLN A 59 5.01 -4.21 19.20
N ILE A 60 6.05 -3.58 19.76
CA ILE A 60 7.41 -3.58 19.19
C ILE A 60 8.02 -4.97 19.24
N ARG A 61 7.89 -5.66 20.38
CA ARG A 61 8.39 -7.03 20.57
C ARG A 61 7.74 -8.01 19.58
N ASP A 62 6.45 -7.84 19.34
CA ASP A 62 5.69 -8.63 18.37
C ASP A 62 5.94 -8.20 16.92
N GLY A 63 6.80 -7.21 16.67
CA GLY A 63 7.12 -6.70 15.33
C GLY A 63 6.01 -5.88 14.67
N ARG A 64 4.92 -5.58 15.38
CA ARG A 64 3.76 -4.82 14.84
C ARG A 64 3.99 -3.32 14.84
N LEU A 65 4.84 -2.81 15.74
CA LEU A 65 5.31 -1.44 15.75
C LEU A 65 6.82 -1.40 15.55
N THR A 66 7.30 -0.36 14.88
CA THR A 66 8.72 -0.03 14.85
C THR A 66 8.92 1.32 15.50
N ARG A 67 10.06 1.50 16.17
CA ARG A 67 10.44 2.83 16.64
C ARG A 67 10.74 3.67 15.41
N SER A 68 10.02 4.77 15.22
CA SER A 68 10.31 5.71 14.14
C SER A 68 11.79 6.12 14.23
N PRO A 69 12.61 5.88 13.18
CA PRO A 69 13.92 6.49 13.12
C PRO A 69 13.75 8.02 13.16
N PRO A 70 14.75 8.78 13.66
CA PRO A 70 14.71 10.23 13.54
C PRO A 70 14.41 10.60 12.08
N PRO A 71 13.55 11.61 11.83
CA PRO A 71 13.07 11.92 10.49
C PRO A 71 14.27 12.07 9.56
N ARG A 72 14.51 11.03 8.74
CA ARG A 72 15.45 11.15 7.64
C ARG A 72 14.76 12.11 6.67
N PRO A 73 15.43 13.17 6.20
CA PRO A 73 14.90 13.90 5.06
C PRO A 73 14.59 12.85 4.01
N GLY A 74 13.32 12.74 3.62
CA GLY A 74 12.85 11.76 2.65
C GLY A 74 13.63 12.00 1.38
N GLY A 75 14.71 11.24 1.19
CA GLY A 75 15.44 11.25 -0.05
C GLY A 75 14.44 10.90 -1.15
N PRO A 76 14.49 11.57 -2.32
CA PRO A 76 13.54 11.31 -3.38
C PRO A 76 13.53 9.80 -3.67
N ALA A 77 12.33 9.22 -3.73
CA ALA A 77 12.16 7.82 -4.10
C ALA A 77 12.98 7.55 -5.37
N ARG A 78 13.82 6.51 -5.33
CA ARG A 78 14.71 6.23 -6.47
C ARG A 78 13.84 5.96 -7.70
N PRO A 79 13.99 6.73 -8.80
CA PRO A 79 13.13 6.57 -9.95
C PRO A 79 13.39 5.21 -10.61
N VAL A 80 12.34 4.64 -11.19
CA VAL A 80 12.49 3.45 -12.02
C VAL A 80 13.29 3.75 -13.28
N PRO A 81 14.09 2.78 -13.79
CA PRO A 81 14.70 2.92 -15.10
C PRO A 81 13.59 3.01 -16.16
N ARG A 82 13.77 3.90 -17.14
CA ARG A 82 12.85 4.01 -18.28
C ARG A 82 13.08 2.84 -19.21
N LEU A 83 12.03 2.08 -19.47
CA LEU A 83 12.07 0.93 -20.37
C LEU A 83 11.11 1.14 -21.54
N PRO A 84 11.39 0.60 -22.73
CA PRO A 84 10.43 0.63 -23.82
C PRO A 84 9.18 -0.17 -23.42
N ALA A 85 8.02 0.48 -23.46
CA ALA A 85 6.76 -0.12 -23.05
C ALA A 85 6.16 -0.99 -24.17
N PHE A 86 6.80 -2.12 -24.48
CA PHE A 86 6.28 -3.14 -25.38
C PHE A 86 5.60 -4.28 -24.60
N VAL A 87 4.82 -5.11 -25.31
CA VAL A 87 4.06 -6.24 -24.75
C VAL A 87 4.95 -7.20 -23.95
N GLY A 88 6.14 -7.52 -24.45
CA GLY A 88 7.07 -8.40 -23.73
C GLY A 88 7.53 -7.85 -22.37
N CYS A 89 7.68 -6.53 -22.24
CA CYS A 89 8.01 -5.91 -20.96
C CYS A 89 6.85 -5.97 -19.97
N ALA A 90 5.62 -5.70 -20.43
CA ALA A 90 4.41 -5.86 -19.61
C ALA A 90 4.25 -7.31 -19.12
N TRP A 91 4.45 -8.28 -20.02
CA TRP A 91 4.37 -9.70 -19.69
C TRP A 91 5.46 -10.11 -18.68
N TRP A 92 6.68 -9.59 -18.81
CA TRP A 92 7.74 -9.81 -17.83
C TRP A 92 7.40 -9.25 -16.45
N PHE A 93 6.85 -8.03 -16.38
CA PHE A 93 6.41 -7.46 -15.10
C PHE A 93 5.29 -8.28 -14.47
N ARG A 94 4.36 -8.80 -15.28
CA ARG A 94 3.28 -9.67 -14.82
C ARG A 94 3.81 -10.97 -14.22
N LEU A 95 4.76 -11.63 -14.91
CA LEU A 95 5.44 -12.82 -14.40
C LEU A 95 6.23 -12.53 -13.12
N ARG A 96 6.96 -11.41 -13.09
CA ARG A 96 7.75 -11.00 -11.94
C ARG A 96 6.89 -10.72 -10.71
N ALA A 97 5.75 -10.05 -10.87
CA ALA A 97 4.82 -9.80 -9.78
C ALA A 97 4.32 -11.11 -9.15
N ASP A 98 3.90 -12.08 -9.95
CA ASP A 98 3.49 -13.40 -9.45
C ASP A 98 4.62 -14.11 -8.70
N GLN A 99 5.83 -14.12 -9.26
CA GLN A 99 6.97 -14.81 -8.66
C GLN A 99 7.41 -14.16 -7.34
N LEU A 100 7.39 -12.82 -7.26
CA LEU A 100 7.71 -12.12 -6.03
C LEU A 100 6.64 -12.33 -4.97
N LEU A 101 5.35 -12.26 -5.32
CA LEU A 101 4.26 -12.47 -4.36
C LEU A 101 4.22 -13.89 -3.80
N LYS A 102 4.63 -14.90 -4.59
CA LYS A 102 4.82 -16.27 -4.09
C LYS A 102 5.94 -16.39 -3.06
N ARG A 103 6.88 -15.45 -3.03
CA ARG A 103 8.01 -15.44 -2.09
C ARG A 103 7.74 -14.57 -0.87
N SER A 104 7.34 -13.32 -1.10
CA SER A 104 7.11 -12.34 -0.05
C SER A 104 6.29 -11.16 -0.58
N PHE A 105 5.20 -10.84 0.11
CA PHE A 105 4.44 -9.63 -0.16
C PHE A 105 5.31 -8.38 -0.04
N ALA A 106 6.07 -8.25 1.05
CA ALA A 106 6.91 -7.08 1.32
C ALA A 106 7.97 -6.87 0.22
N GLU A 107 8.59 -7.95 -0.27
CA GLU A 107 9.53 -7.85 -1.38
C GLU A 107 8.84 -7.43 -2.68
N ALA A 108 7.71 -8.06 -3.02
CA ALA A 108 6.94 -7.71 -4.20
C ALA A 108 6.54 -6.23 -4.18
N TYR A 109 6.01 -5.75 -3.05
CA TYR A 109 5.57 -4.38 -2.88
C TYR A 109 6.73 -3.40 -3.02
N ARG A 110 7.84 -3.64 -2.32
CA ARG A 110 9.04 -2.81 -2.38
C ARG A 110 9.66 -2.74 -3.78
N VAL A 111 9.62 -3.83 -4.55
CA VAL A 111 10.23 -3.86 -5.88
C VAL A 111 9.31 -3.26 -6.93
N MET A 112 8.01 -3.52 -6.83
CA MET A 112 7.04 -3.21 -7.90
C MET A 112 6.35 -1.87 -7.69
N ALA A 113 6.00 -1.52 -6.44
CA ALA A 113 5.16 -0.36 -6.11
C ALA A 113 5.90 0.79 -5.41
N VAL A 114 7.03 0.58 -4.71
CA VAL A 114 7.71 1.70 -4.03
C VAL A 114 8.48 2.64 -4.97
N PRO A 115 9.17 2.17 -6.02
CA PRO A 115 9.97 3.05 -6.86
C PRO A 115 9.10 3.98 -7.71
N ALA A 116 9.32 5.29 -7.60
CA ALA A 116 8.53 6.31 -8.29
C ALA A 116 8.79 6.34 -9.80
N ALA A 117 7.84 6.93 -10.54
CA ALA A 117 8.05 7.28 -11.94
C ALA A 117 9.23 8.24 -12.10
N HIS A 118 9.86 8.22 -13.27
CA HIS A 118 10.79 9.27 -13.63
C HIS A 118 10.02 10.57 -13.91
N ILE A 119 10.48 11.73 -13.41
CA ILE A 119 9.82 13.06 -13.53
C ILE A 119 9.95 13.64 -14.96
N SER A 120 9.93 12.80 -15.98
CA SER A 120 10.11 13.20 -17.37
C SER A 120 8.86 12.85 -18.17
N GLU A 121 8.53 13.67 -19.15
CA GLU A 121 7.33 13.51 -19.97
C GLU A 121 7.14 12.08 -20.48
N PRO A 122 5.92 11.49 -20.37
CA PRO A 122 5.64 10.17 -20.87
C PRO A 122 5.95 10.03 -22.36
N ARG A 123 6.62 8.95 -22.76
CA ARG A 123 7.01 8.72 -24.17
C ARG A 123 5.84 8.33 -25.08
N MET A 124 4.69 8.05 -24.48
CA MET A 124 3.51 7.55 -25.16
C MET A 124 2.27 7.83 -24.32
N SER A 125 1.13 7.98 -25.01
CA SER A 125 -0.15 8.21 -24.36
C SER A 125 -0.50 7.07 -23.40
N LEU A 126 -1.20 7.41 -22.33
CA LEU A 126 -1.68 6.46 -21.32
C LEU A 126 -2.48 5.32 -21.99
N ALA A 127 -3.39 5.67 -22.91
CA ALA A 127 -4.19 4.71 -23.68
C ALA A 127 -3.32 3.69 -24.44
N ALA A 128 -2.22 4.13 -25.06
CA ALA A 128 -1.32 3.22 -25.77
C ALA A 128 -0.55 2.29 -24.81
N VAL A 129 -0.19 2.75 -23.61
CA VAL A 129 0.47 1.91 -22.60
C VAL A 129 -0.51 0.85 -22.10
N LEU A 130 -1.71 1.28 -21.75
CA LEU A 130 -2.78 0.40 -21.27
C LEU A 130 -3.17 -0.63 -22.33
N ALA A 131 -3.22 -0.27 -23.61
CA ALA A 131 -3.50 -1.20 -24.70
C ALA A 131 -2.43 -2.31 -24.77
N ARG A 132 -1.14 -1.96 -24.65
CA ARG A 132 -0.05 -2.95 -24.67
C ARG A 132 -0.02 -3.83 -23.43
N PHE A 133 -0.35 -3.27 -22.27
CA PHE A 133 -0.55 -4.05 -21.06
C PHE A 133 -1.72 -5.03 -21.25
N GLY A 134 -2.84 -4.56 -21.81
CA GLY A 134 -4.00 -5.39 -22.15
C GLY A 134 -3.67 -6.54 -23.10
N THR A 135 -2.86 -6.29 -24.14
CA THR A 135 -2.36 -7.37 -25.00
C THR A 135 -1.55 -8.41 -24.22
N ALA A 136 -0.65 -7.97 -23.32
CA ALA A 136 0.14 -8.88 -22.51
C ALA A 136 -0.73 -9.71 -21.55
N GLU A 137 -1.71 -9.09 -20.89
CA GLU A 137 -2.64 -9.75 -19.98
C GLU A 137 -3.54 -10.77 -20.68
N ASN A 138 -4.02 -10.46 -21.89
CA ASN A 138 -4.85 -11.39 -22.68
C ASN A 138 -4.08 -12.64 -23.12
N LEU A 139 -2.74 -12.56 -23.20
CA LEU A 139 -1.86 -13.68 -23.52
C LEU A 139 -1.28 -14.37 -22.28
N TYR A 140 -1.64 -13.93 -21.07
CA TYR A 140 -1.07 -14.45 -19.84
C TYR A 140 -1.76 -15.77 -19.43
N PRO A 141 -1.05 -16.93 -19.37
CA PRO A 141 -1.70 -18.25 -19.26
C PRO A 141 -2.46 -18.51 -17.96
N SER A 142 -2.20 -17.73 -16.91
CA SER A 142 -2.76 -17.93 -15.57
C SER A 142 -3.63 -16.77 -15.10
N ARG A 143 -4.23 -16.03 -16.05
CA ARG A 143 -5.18 -14.95 -15.76
C ARG A 143 -6.36 -15.50 -14.95
N ARG A 144 -6.59 -14.91 -13.77
CA ARG A 144 -7.58 -15.38 -12.80
C ARG A 144 -8.35 -14.21 -12.19
N ALA A 145 -8.77 -13.25 -13.01
CA ALA A 145 -9.59 -12.14 -12.53
C ALA A 145 -10.88 -12.67 -11.87
N PRO A 146 -11.29 -12.16 -10.69
CA PRO A 146 -10.69 -11.04 -9.94
C PRO A 146 -9.58 -11.42 -8.94
N LEU A 147 -9.28 -12.72 -8.75
CA LEU A 147 -8.31 -13.22 -7.76
C LEU A 147 -6.84 -12.82 -8.03
N ASP A 148 -6.55 -12.28 -9.21
CA ASP A 148 -5.22 -11.81 -9.60
C ASP A 148 -5.07 -10.29 -9.60
N CYS A 149 -5.98 -9.56 -8.93
CA CYS A 149 -5.96 -8.09 -8.86
C CYS A 149 -4.62 -7.54 -8.32
N LEU A 150 -4.04 -8.15 -7.29
CA LEU A 150 -2.78 -7.71 -6.69
C LEU A 150 -1.57 -7.84 -7.64
N PRO A 151 -1.23 -9.04 -8.17
CA PRO A 151 -0.11 -9.14 -9.10
C PRO A 151 -0.32 -8.31 -10.38
N ARG A 152 -1.57 -8.22 -10.88
CA ARG A 152 -1.93 -7.42 -12.05
C ARG A 152 -1.69 -5.92 -11.81
N SER A 153 -2.18 -5.38 -10.70
CA SER A 153 -2.01 -3.96 -10.36
C SER A 153 -0.55 -3.60 -10.07
N LEU A 154 0.22 -4.47 -9.39
CA LEU A 154 1.65 -4.27 -9.18
C LEU A 154 2.43 -4.24 -10.51
N ALA A 155 2.11 -5.15 -11.43
CA ALA A 155 2.73 -5.19 -12.75
C ALA A 155 2.39 -3.95 -13.58
N LEU A 156 1.12 -3.53 -13.57
CA LEU A 156 0.66 -2.35 -14.28
C LEU A 156 1.30 -1.07 -13.73
N THR A 157 1.35 -0.90 -12.41
CA THR A 157 2.01 0.23 -11.73
C THR A 157 3.45 0.35 -12.21
N ARG A 158 4.20 -0.76 -12.14
CA ARG A 158 5.60 -0.78 -12.55
C ARG A 158 5.79 -0.46 -14.02
N PHE A 159 4.92 -1.00 -14.88
CA PHE A 159 4.96 -0.78 -16.32
C PHE A 159 4.68 0.68 -16.69
N LEU A 160 3.65 1.29 -16.09
CA LEU A 160 3.30 2.70 -16.27
C LEU A 160 4.43 3.62 -15.82
N ARG A 161 5.01 3.37 -14.64
CA ARG A 161 6.14 4.17 -14.13
C ARG A 161 7.39 4.05 -15.01
N CYS A 162 7.68 2.86 -15.53
CA CYS A 162 8.75 2.66 -16.52
C CYS A 162 8.47 3.39 -17.85
N ALA A 163 7.20 3.59 -18.20
CA ALA A 163 6.78 4.40 -19.35
C ALA A 163 6.77 5.92 -19.06
N GLY A 164 6.95 6.32 -17.81
CA GLY A 164 7.00 7.71 -17.36
C GLY A 164 5.69 8.27 -16.78
N TRP A 165 4.68 7.43 -16.56
CA TRP A 165 3.41 7.84 -15.96
C TRP A 165 3.50 7.77 -14.42
N PRO A 166 3.07 8.82 -13.68
CA PRO A 166 3.04 8.84 -12.22
C PRO A 166 1.84 8.02 -11.71
N ALA A 167 1.93 6.70 -11.86
CA ALA A 167 0.86 5.80 -11.47
C ALA A 167 0.91 5.50 -9.96
N ASP A 168 -0.21 5.66 -9.28
CA ASP A 168 -0.39 5.27 -7.88
C ASP A 168 -0.85 3.82 -7.80
N HIS A 169 -0.23 3.04 -6.92
CA HIS A 169 -0.77 1.74 -6.54
C HIS A 169 -1.72 1.91 -5.36
N VAL A 170 -2.94 1.40 -5.47
CA VAL A 170 -3.99 1.60 -4.47
C VAL A 170 -4.48 0.25 -3.96
N ILE A 171 -4.67 0.15 -2.65
CA ILE A 171 -5.31 -1.00 -1.98
C ILE A 171 -6.52 -0.48 -1.21
N GLY A 172 -7.65 -1.12 -1.45
CA GLY A 172 -8.91 -0.84 -0.78
C GLY A 172 -9.57 -2.11 -0.26
N VAL A 173 -10.47 -1.92 0.69
CA VAL A 173 -11.25 -2.99 1.30
C VAL A 173 -12.72 -2.61 1.37
N ARG A 174 -13.59 -3.60 1.28
CA ARG A 174 -15.01 -3.47 1.62
C ARG A 174 -15.32 -4.46 2.74
N LEU A 175 -16.17 -4.07 3.68
CA LEU A 175 -16.38 -4.85 4.91
C LEU A 175 -17.41 -5.97 4.77
N PHE A 176 -18.40 -5.84 3.87
CA PHE A 176 -19.45 -6.85 3.71
C PHE A 176 -19.89 -7.09 2.25
N PRO A 177 -19.76 -8.33 1.73
CA PRO A 177 -18.76 -9.32 2.14
C PRO A 177 -17.35 -8.72 2.31
N PHE A 178 -16.52 -9.25 3.21
CA PHE A 178 -15.15 -8.76 3.31
C PHE A 178 -14.35 -9.11 2.05
N GLU A 179 -13.86 -8.10 1.34
CA GLU A 179 -12.98 -8.26 0.19
C GLU A 179 -11.90 -7.18 0.17
N ALA A 180 -10.70 -7.57 -0.24
CA ALA A 180 -9.62 -6.66 -0.54
C ALA A 180 -9.41 -6.61 -2.05
N HIS A 181 -9.19 -5.41 -2.58
CA HIS A 181 -8.91 -5.18 -3.98
C HIS A 181 -7.72 -4.25 -4.15
N ALA A 182 -6.97 -4.46 -5.22
CA ALA A 182 -5.85 -3.61 -5.56
C ALA A 182 -5.98 -3.15 -7.02
N TRP A 183 -5.79 -1.85 -7.24
CA TRP A 183 -5.89 -1.21 -8.54
C TRP A 183 -4.81 -0.16 -8.71
N VAL A 184 -4.84 0.52 -9.85
CA VAL A 184 -3.88 1.55 -10.21
C VAL A 184 -4.64 2.81 -10.57
N GLU A 185 -4.13 3.96 -10.15
CA GLU A 185 -4.66 5.26 -10.52
C GLU A 185 -3.59 6.10 -11.23
N VAL A 186 -4.02 6.95 -12.15
CA VAL A 186 -3.18 7.99 -12.76
C VAL A 186 -4.01 9.27 -12.71
N ASP A 187 -3.44 10.33 -12.17
CA ASP A 187 -4.15 11.61 -11.93
C ASP A 187 -5.48 11.39 -11.17
N ASP A 188 -5.41 10.62 -10.07
CA ASP A 188 -6.54 10.23 -9.21
C ASP A 188 -7.69 9.48 -9.91
N ALA A 189 -7.47 9.00 -11.13
CA ALA A 189 -8.46 8.23 -11.89
C ALA A 189 -8.05 6.74 -11.99
N PRO A 190 -8.95 5.79 -11.65
CA PRO A 190 -8.70 4.37 -11.85
C PRO A 190 -8.41 4.04 -13.32
N VAL A 191 -7.32 3.32 -13.56
CA VAL A 191 -6.93 2.84 -14.89
C VAL A 191 -6.96 1.32 -14.96
N TYR A 192 -7.41 0.79 -16.10
CA TYR A 192 -7.54 -0.65 -16.33
C TYR A 192 -8.46 -1.37 -15.31
N GLU A 193 -9.41 -0.61 -14.77
CA GLU A 193 -10.40 -1.02 -13.78
C GLU A 193 -11.71 -0.23 -14.02
N ARG A 194 -12.79 -0.63 -13.35
CA ARG A 194 -14.05 0.11 -13.39
C ARG A 194 -13.89 1.48 -12.71
N SER A 195 -14.55 2.50 -13.25
CA SER A 195 -14.46 3.88 -12.75
C SER A 195 -15.09 4.07 -11.37
N ASP A 196 -16.06 3.24 -11.00
CA ASP A 196 -16.77 3.25 -9.70
C ASP A 196 -16.04 2.46 -8.61
N ILE A 197 -14.81 1.99 -8.85
CA ILE A 197 -14.09 1.14 -7.88
C ILE A 197 -13.84 1.86 -6.54
N GLY A 198 -13.63 3.18 -6.56
CA GLY A 198 -13.44 3.99 -5.37
C GLY A 198 -14.72 4.14 -4.52
N ASP A 199 -15.89 3.96 -5.12
CA ASP A 199 -17.18 3.97 -4.40
C ASP A 199 -17.46 2.63 -3.71
N ILE A 200 -16.87 1.54 -4.23
CA ILE A 200 -17.07 0.17 -3.74
C ILE A 200 -16.10 -0.16 -2.60
N TYR A 201 -14.87 0.33 -2.67
CA TYR A 201 -13.80 -0.01 -1.74
C TYR A 201 -13.31 1.23 -0.99
N THR A 202 -13.26 1.15 0.34
CA THR A 202 -12.56 2.15 1.15
C THR A 202 -11.06 1.98 0.97
N VAL A 203 -10.40 3.02 0.46
CA VAL A 203 -8.94 3.05 0.31
C VAL A 203 -8.28 3.00 1.68
N ILE A 204 -7.39 2.04 1.87
CA ILE A 204 -6.60 1.88 3.11
C ILE A 204 -5.11 2.14 2.88
N HIS A 205 -4.67 2.13 1.63
CA HIS A 205 -3.29 2.41 1.29
C HIS A 205 -3.16 2.95 -0.14
N ARG A 206 -2.30 3.96 -0.30
CA ARG A 206 -1.90 4.53 -1.58
C ARG A 206 -0.39 4.67 -1.59
N GLN A 207 0.23 4.19 -2.66
CA GLN A 207 1.65 4.30 -2.89
C GLN A 207 1.91 5.07 -4.20
N PRO A 208 2.40 6.32 -4.12
CA PRO A 208 2.83 7.09 -5.29
C PRO A 208 4.15 6.59 -5.89
#